data_AF-A0A1E3X8A7-F1
#
_entry.id   AF-A0A1E3X8A7-F1
#
_cell.length_a   1.000
_cell.length_b   1.000
_cell.length_c   1.000
_cell.angle_alpha   90.00
_cell.angle_beta   90.00
_cell.angle_gamma   90.00
#
_symmetry.space_group_name_H-M   'P 1'
#
loop_
_entity.id
_entity.type
_entity.pdbx_description
1 polymer ?
#
loop_
_entity_poly.entity_id
_entity_poly.type
_entity_poly.pdbx_seq_one_letter_code
_entity_poly.pdbx_strand_id
1 'polypeptide(L)' 'MEIKPNYIVDEQNHKIAVQLDIKTFKKIEEIFKNHALYHLMQEEDTDDEVLDLEQAKEYYDTLEKQ' A
#
# COMPACT_ATOMS: atom_id res chain seq x y z
N MET A 1 7.78 -14.27 7.65
CA MET A 1 8.72 -13.78 6.62
C MET A 1 10.05 -13.57 7.31
N GLU A 2 11.10 -14.25 6.85
CA GLU A 2 12.44 -14.05 7.40
C GLU A 2 13.14 -12.98 6.55
N ILE A 3 13.37 -11.79 7.10
CA ILE A 3 14.02 -10.68 6.39
C ILE A 3 15.52 -10.81 6.59
N LYS A 4 16.29 -10.82 5.50
CA LYS A 4 17.75 -10.88 5.53
C LYS A 4 18.33 -9.56 4.99
N PRO A 5 18.36 -8.49 5.81
CA PRO A 5 18.81 -7.18 5.37
C PRO A 5 20.33 -7.13 5.27
N ASN A 6 20.83 -6.51 4.20
CA ASN A 6 22.21 -6.04 4.14
C ASN A 6 22.22 -4.54 4.49
N TYR A 7 23.04 -4.14 5.45
CA TYR A 7 23.14 -2.74 5.86
C TYR A 7 24.30 -2.05 5.15
N ILE A 8 24.04 -0.85 4.64
CA ILE A 8 25.06 0.06 4.13
C ILE A 8 25.39 1.03 5.27
N VAL A 9 26.68 1.17 5.58
CA VAL A 9 27.17 2.00 6.68
C VAL A 9 28.04 3.16 6.19
N ASP A 10 28.08 4.25 6.96
CA ASP A 10 29.01 5.36 6.77
C ASP A 10 30.41 5.07 7.37
N GLU A 11 31.31 6.05 7.32
CA GLU A 11 32.68 5.95 7.84
C GLU A 11 32.74 5.77 9.36
N GLN A 12 31.69 6.17 10.09
CA GLN A 12 31.56 6.03 11.53
C GLN A 12 30.78 4.76 11.92
N ASN A 13 30.51 3.86 10.95
CA ASN A 13 29.77 2.62 11.10
C ASN A 13 28.28 2.82 11.49
N HIS A 14 27.69 3.97 11.16
CA HIS A 14 26.25 4.17 11.29
C HIS A 14 25.52 3.58 10.07
N LYS A 15 24.40 2.90 10.32
CA LYS A 15 23.55 2.35 9.25
C LYS A 15 22.78 3.49 8.58
N ILE A 16 23.06 3.73 7.30
CA ILE A 16 22.44 4.80 6.52
C ILE A 16 21.43 4.30 5.49
N ALA A 17 21.53 3.03 5.09
CA ALA A 17 20.57 2.40 4.19
C ALA A 17 20.50 0.89 4.41
N VAL A 18 19.43 0.29 3.87
CA VAL A 18 19.22 -1.15 3.82
C VAL A 18 19.04 -1.59 2.38
N GLN A 19 19.73 -2.66 2.00
CA GLN A 19 19.52 -3.37 0.74
C GLN A 19 18.75 -4.65 1.04
N LEU A 20 17.66 -4.83 0.29
CA LEU A 20 16.79 -6.00 0.35
C LEU A 20 16.68 -6.59 -1.06
N ASP A 21 16.42 -7.89 -1.16
CA ASP A 21 15.98 -8.45 -2.43
C ASP A 21 14.63 -7.86 -2.81
N ILE A 22 14.41 -7.75 -4.12
CA ILE A 22 13.23 -7.05 -4.65
C ILE A 22 11.91 -7.72 -4.24
N LYS A 23 11.89 -9.04 -3.99
CA LYS A 23 10.67 -9.74 -3.58
C LYS A 23 10.32 -9.39 -2.14
N THR A 24 11.31 -9.36 -1.25
CA THR A 24 11.13 -8.95 0.15
C THR A 24 10.66 -7.50 0.23
N PHE A 25 11.30 -6.58 -0.51
CA PHE A 25 10.86 -5.17 -0.57
C PHE A 25 9.40 -5.04 -1.01
N LYS A 26 9.03 -5.67 -2.14
CA LYS A 26 7.65 -5.62 -2.64
C LYS A 26 6.65 -6.22 -1.67
N LYS A 27 7.02 -7.29 -0.95
CA LYS A 27 6.11 -7.89 0.03
C LYS A 27 5.87 -6.96 1.22
N ILE A 28 6.90 -6.23 1.65
CA ILE A 28 6.77 -5.19 2.67
C ILE A 28 5.83 -4.08 2.19
N GLU A 29 6.02 -3.56 0.97
CA GLU A 29 5.12 -2.55 0.39
C GLU A 29 3.67 -3.05 0.30
N GLU A 30 3.45 -4.28 -0.16
CA GLU A 30 2.12 -4.87 -0.28
C GLU A 30 1.41 -4.91 1.08
N ILE A 31 2.11 -5.34 2.13
CA ILE A 31 1.54 -5.40 3.49
C ILE A 31 1.17 -3.99 3.97
N PHE A 32 2.04 -3.00 3.78
CA PHE A 32 1.73 -1.63 4.19
C PHE A 32 0.56 -1.03 3.41
N LYS A 33 0.52 -1.23 2.09
CA LYS A 33 -0.57 -0.75 1.24
C LYS A 33 -1.89 -1.41 1.60
N ASN A 34 -1.91 -2.73 1.79
CA ASN A 34 -3.13 -3.45 2.18
C ASN A 34 -3.63 -3.02 3.55
N HIS A 35 -2.72 -2.82 4.52
CA HIS A 35 -3.11 -2.33 5.84
C HIS A 35 -3.69 -0.91 5.78
N ALA A 36 -3.04 0.00 5.07
CA ALA A 36 -3.54 1.36 4.89
C ALA A 36 -4.90 1.38 4.18
N LEU A 37 -5.03 0.63 3.08
CA LEU A 37 -6.29 0.49 2.34
C LEU A 37 -7.41 -0.08 3.21
N TYR A 38 -7.13 -1.11 4.01
CA TYR A 38 -8.09 -1.65 4.95
C TYR A 38 -8.65 -0.57 5.87
N HIS A 39 -7.78 0.25 6.50
CA HIS A 39 -8.25 1.31 7.40
C HIS A 39 -9.01 2.40 6.65
N LEU A 40 -8.59 2.79 5.44
CA LEU A 40 -9.34 3.74 4.62
C LEU A 40 -10.76 3.23 4.33
N MET A 41 -10.91 1.94 4.02
CA MET A 41 -12.21 1.29 3.81
C MET A 41 -13.02 1.12 5.11
N GLN A 42 -12.42 1.27 6.29
CA GLN A 42 -13.13 1.28 7.58
C GLN A 42 -13.50 2.69 8.03
N GLU A 43 -12.79 3.71 7.53
CA GLU A 43 -13.10 5.13 7.74
C GLU A 43 -14.27 5.59 6.85
N GLU A 44 -14.52 4.91 5.74
CA GLU A 44 -15.76 5.02 4.96
C GLU A 44 -16.95 4.61 5.84
N ASP A 45 -17.84 5.58 6.10
CA ASP A 45 -18.97 5.45 7.03
C ASP A 45 -19.93 4.35 6.55
N THR A 46 -20.64 3.72 7.50
CA THR A 46 -21.66 2.69 7.21
C THR A 46 -22.85 3.18 6.37
N ASP A 47 -22.90 4.48 6.06
CA ASP A 47 -23.93 5.13 5.27
C ASP A 47 -23.55 5.25 3.78
N ASP A 48 -22.37 4.78 3.37
CA ASP A 48 -21.99 4.77 1.95
C ASP A 48 -22.88 3.82 1.15
N GLU A 49 -23.47 4.36 0.08
CA GLU A 49 -24.39 3.63 -0.78
C GLU A 49 -23.67 2.50 -1.50
N VAL A 50 -24.11 1.26 -1.27
CA VAL A 50 -23.59 0.10 -2.00
C VAL A 50 -24.20 0.08 -3.40
N LEU A 51 -23.39 0.49 -4.38
CA LEU A 51 -23.76 0.45 -5.78
C LEU A 51 -23.68 -0.97 -6.34
N ASP A 52 -24.67 -1.36 -7.14
CA ASP A 52 -24.54 -2.56 -7.97
C ASP A 52 -23.56 -2.34 -9.14
N LEU A 53 -23.28 -3.40 -9.91
CA LEU A 53 -22.30 -3.33 -10.99
C LEU A 53 -22.66 -2.33 -12.09
N GLU A 54 -23.95 -2.13 -12.37
CA GLU A 54 -24.40 -1.20 -13.41
C GLU A 54 -24.25 0.24 -12.91
N GLN A 55 -24.77 0.51 -11.71
CA GLN A 55 -24.65 1.82 -11.04
C GLN A 55 -23.19 2.23 -10.82
N ALA A 56 -22.33 1.30 -10.41
CA ALA A 56 -20.91 1.56 -10.20
C ALA A 56 -20.19 1.93 -11.51
N LYS A 57 -20.56 1.31 -12.64
CA LYS A 57 -20.02 1.66 -13.97
C LYS A 57 -20.48 3.05 -14.42
N GLU A 58 -21.76 3.33 -14.27
CA GLU A 58 -22.32 4.65 -14.61
C GLU A 58 -21.64 5.74 -13.80
N TYR A 59 -21.54 5.56 -12.48
CA TYR A 59 -20.85 6.50 -11.60
C TYR A 59 -19.38 6.68 -11.99
N TYR A 60 -18.64 5.59 -12.24
CA TYR A 60 -17.24 5.66 -12.65
C TYR A 60 -17.02 6.47 -13.94
N ASP A 61 -17.96 6.42 -14.88
CA ASP A 61 -17.88 7.20 -16.11
C ASP A 61 -18.10 8.71 -15.90
N THR A 62 -18.70 9.12 -14.78
CA THR A 62 -18.87 10.53 -14.41
C THR A 62 -17.64 11.15 -13.75
N LEU A 63 -16.70 10.34 -13.27
CA LEU A 63 -15.51 10.82 -12.56
C LEU A 63 -14.49 11.44 -13.53
N GLU A 64 -13.86 12.55 -13.11
CA GLU A 64 -12.72 13.10 -13.84
C GLU A 64 -11.57 12.10 -13.84
N LYS A 65 -11.14 11.70 -15.04
CA LYS A 65 -10.06 10.73 -15.23
C LYS A 65 -8.73 11.50 -15.24
N GLN A 66 -7.86 11.24 -14.25
CA GLN A 66 -6.52 11.82 -14.14
C GLN A 66 -5.50 11.12 -15.04
#